data_AF-A0A925JN28-F1
#
_entry.id   AF-A0A925JN28-F1
#
_cell.length_a   1.000
_cell.length_b   1.000
_cell.length_c   1.000
_cell.angle_alpha   90.00
_cell.angle_beta   90.00
_cell.angle_gamma   90.00
#
_symmetry.space_group_name_H-M   'P 1'
#
loop_
_entity.id
_entity.type
_entity.pdbx_description
1 polymer ?
#
loop_
_entity_poly.entity_id
_entity_poly.type
_entity_poly.pdbx_seq_one_letter_code
_entity_poly.pdbx_strand_id
1 'polypeptide(L)'
;MRIIKRTIFINGVAYDIWLGLVNKSYGRKADFQLYYYAGDPDDPFHSPQSLKNGFKTDREAIEYGKTFMKNLLQEALNRQARVDSTKPEA
;
A
#
# COMPACT_ATOMS: atom_id res chain seq x y z
N MET A 1 -2.37 14.76 6.97
CA MET A 1 -1.91 13.38 6.74
C MET A 1 -0.49 13.45 6.18
N ARG A 2 0.44 12.60 6.62
CA ARG A 2 1.79 12.49 6.05
C ARG A 2 1.78 11.46 4.94
N ILE A 3 2.16 11.86 3.72
CA ILE A 3 2.33 10.95 2.58
C ILE A 3 3.76 10.41 2.59
N ILE A 4 3.92 9.13 2.28
CA ILE A 4 5.18 8.40 2.41
C ILE A 4 5.37 7.52 1.17
N LYS A 5 6.44 7.76 0.42
CA LYS A 5 6.89 6.87 -0.65
C LYS A 5 7.73 5.73 -0.06
N ARG A 6 7.50 4.49 -0.50
CA ARG A 6 8.36 3.34 -0.18
C ARG A 6 8.55 2.48 -1.41
N THR A 7 9.69 1.83 -1.51
CA THR A 7 9.95 0.82 -2.52
C THR A 7 9.80 -0.56 -1.90
N ILE A 8 9.10 -1.46 -2.58
CA ILE A 8 9.00 -2.88 -2.23
C ILE A 8 9.50 -3.72 -3.41
N PHE A 9 9.90 -4.95 -3.12
CA PHE A 9 10.39 -5.88 -4.14
C PHE A 9 9.47 -7.08 -4.27
N ILE A 10 9.06 -7.37 -5.50
CA ILE A 10 8.23 -8.52 -5.87
C ILE A 10 8.95 -9.24 -7.01
N ASN A 11 9.33 -10.50 -6.78
CA ASN A 11 10.10 -11.30 -7.75
C ASN A 11 11.35 -10.60 -8.31
N GLY A 12 12.06 -9.87 -7.45
CA GLY A 12 13.27 -9.10 -7.81
C GLY A 12 12.99 -7.75 -8.49
N VAL A 13 11.75 -7.46 -8.86
CA VAL A 13 11.36 -6.18 -9.46
C VAL A 13 10.96 -5.18 -8.38
N ALA A 14 11.48 -3.95 -8.48
CA ALA A 14 11.16 -2.86 -7.58
C ALA A 14 9.84 -2.19 -7.96
N TYR A 15 8.98 -1.96 -6.98
CA TYR A 15 7.73 -1.23 -7.11
C TYR A 15 7.67 -0.12 -6.08
N ASP A 16 7.41 1.11 -6.55
CA ASP A 16 7.15 2.23 -5.67
C ASP A 16 5.68 2.25 -5.25
N ILE A 17 5.46 2.43 -3.96
CA ILE A 17 4.15 2.49 -3.32
C ILE A 17 4.02 3.77 -2.49
N TRP A 18 2.78 4.21 -2.33
CA TRP A 18 2.43 5.40 -1.57
C TRP A 18 1.54 5.04 -0.40
N LEU A 19 1.96 5.45 0.80
CA LEU A 19 1.23 5.26 2.04
C LEU A 19 0.85 6.61 2.65
N GLY A 20 -0.35 6.71 3.19
CA GLY A 20 -0.80 7.85 3.98
C GLY A 20 -0.79 7.49 5.46
N LEU A 21 -0.21 8.34 6.30
CA LEU A 21 -0.19 8.15 7.75
C LEU A 21 -0.80 9.35 8.47
N VAL A 22 -1.77 9.10 9.34
CA VAL A 22 -2.37 10.10 10.22
C VAL A 22 -2.05 9.73 11.65
N ASN A 23 -1.43 10.64 12.40
CA ASN A 23 -1.27 10.50 13.83
C ASN A 23 -2.56 10.99 14.52
N LYS A 24 -3.29 10.06 15.14
CA LYS A 24 -4.51 10.29 15.92
C LYS A 24 -4.27 10.13 17.42
N SER A 25 -3.01 10.13 17.86
CA SER A 25 -2.65 9.93 19.26
C SER A 25 -3.32 10.98 20.15
N TYR A 26 -3.82 10.53 21.29
CA TYR A 26 -4.44 11.40 22.30
C TYR A 26 -3.85 11.09 23.67
N GLY A 27 -3.28 12.11 24.32
CA GLY A 27 -2.53 11.94 25.57
C GLY A 27 -1.38 10.93 25.41
N ARG A 28 -1.38 9.89 26.26
CA ARG A 28 -0.36 8.82 26.23
C ARG A 28 -0.70 7.65 25.28
N LYS A 29 -1.87 7.67 24.63
CA LYS A 29 -2.29 6.58 23.73
C LYS A 29 -1.82 6.92 22.31
N ALA A 30 -0.78 6.22 21.86
CA ALA A 30 -0.37 6.27 20.47
C ALA A 30 -1.42 5.58 19.59
N ASP A 31 -1.84 6.25 18.52
CA ASP A 31 -2.79 5.72 17.55
C ASP A 31 -2.45 6.30 16.17
N PHE A 32 -1.86 5.49 15.31
CA PHE A 32 -1.63 5.85 13.92
C PHE A 32 -2.66 5.15 13.02
N GLN A 33 -3.27 5.92 12.11
CA GLN A 33 -4.11 5.39 11.05
C GLN A 33 -3.34 5.39 9.72
N LEU A 34 -3.36 4.25 9.05
CA LEU A 34 -2.68 3.99 7.81
C LEU A 34 -3.66 3.93 6.65
N TYR A 35 -3.22 4.49 5.53
CA TYR A 35 -3.89 4.53 4.24
C TYR A 35 -2.91 4.09 3.16
N TYR A 36 -3.42 3.64 2.02
CA TYR A 36 -2.65 3.42 0.80
C TYR A 36 -3.26 4.17 -0.38
N TYR A 37 -2.46 4.45 -1.39
CA TYR A 37 -2.93 5.01 -2.67
C TYR A 37 -2.77 3.97 -3.77
N ALA A 38 -3.74 3.91 -4.68
CA ALA A 38 -3.67 3.04 -5.86
C ALA A 38 -2.74 3.59 -6.96
N GLY A 39 -2.36 4.87 -6.87
CA GLY A 39 -1.46 5.54 -7.80
C GLY A 39 -0.78 6.74 -7.14
N ASP A 40 -0.39 7.73 -7.96
CA ASP A 40 0.26 8.94 -7.49
C ASP A 40 -0.66 9.76 -6.57
N PRO A 41 -0.21 10.16 -5.36
CA PRO A 41 -1.01 10.97 -4.43
C PRO A 41 -1.28 12.41 -4.92
N ASP A 42 -0.53 12.92 -5.90
CA ASP A 42 -0.76 14.25 -6.49
C ASP A 42 -1.82 14.21 -7.61
N ASP A 43 -2.23 13.01 -8.05
CA ASP A 43 -3.32 12.84 -9.01
C ASP A 43 -4.67 13.05 -8.33
N PRO A 44 -5.51 14.01 -8.79
CA PRO A 44 -6.81 14.29 -8.18
C PRO A 44 -7.80 13.11 -8.26
N PHE A 45 -7.58 12.13 -9.14
CA PHE A 45 -8.41 10.94 -9.27
C PHE A 45 -7.98 9.82 -8.30
N HIS A 46 -6.83 9.94 -7.65
CA HIS A 46 -6.37 8.98 -6.66
C HIS A 46 -6.64 9.47 -5.23
N SER A 47 -7.62 8.85 -4.59
CA SER A 47 -7.90 9.09 -3.18
C SER A 47 -7.24 8.05 -2.27
N PRO A 48 -6.81 8.44 -1.06
CA PRO A 48 -6.28 7.51 -0.07
C PRO A 48 -7.37 6.53 0.39
N GLN A 49 -7.06 5.24 0.38
CA GLN A 49 -7.92 4.21 0.93
C GLN A 49 -7.48 3.83 2.34
N SER A 50 -8.41 3.84 3.30
CA SER A 50 -8.11 3.46 4.68
C SER A 50 -7.76 1.99 4.75
N LEU A 51 -6.63 1.70 5.40
CA LEU A 51 -6.13 0.34 5.54
C LEU A 51 -6.40 -0.21 6.93
N LYS A 52 -5.85 0.44 7.96
CA LYS A 52 -5.94 0.00 9.36
C LYS A 52 -5.61 1.15 10.31
N ASN A 53 -6.17 1.12 11.52
CA ASN A 53 -5.87 2.05 12.61
C ASN A 53 -5.30 1.31 13.83
N GLY A 54 -4.94 2.05 14.89
CA GLY A 54 -4.51 1.48 16.17
C GLY A 54 -3.04 1.05 16.21
N PHE A 55 -2.21 1.48 15.27
CA PHE A 55 -0.77 1.21 15.34
C PHE A 55 -0.15 2.05 16.46
N LYS A 56 0.82 1.47 17.18
CA LYS A 56 1.49 2.17 18.31
C LYS A 56 2.63 3.05 17.85
N THR A 57 3.18 2.79 16.66
CA THR A 57 4.28 3.55 16.07
C THR A 57 4.07 3.75 14.57
N ASP A 58 4.72 4.77 14.03
CA ASP A 58 4.71 5.00 12.58
C ASP A 58 5.43 3.88 11.82
N ARG A 59 6.52 3.34 12.38
CA ARG A 59 7.27 2.22 11.81
C ARG A 59 6.42 0.96 11.66
N GLU A 60 5.67 0.60 12.70
CA GLU A 60 4.76 -0.55 12.67
C GLU A 60 3.71 -0.39 11.56
N ALA A 61 3.11 0.79 11.45
CA ALA A 61 2.15 1.10 10.39
C ALA A 61 2.80 0.97 8.99
N ILE A 62 3.98 1.54 8.79
CA ILE A 62 4.67 1.50 7.49
C ILE A 62 5.04 0.07 7.08
N GLU A 63 5.53 -0.77 7.99
CA GLU A 63 5.87 -2.16 7.67
C GLU A 63 4.62 -3.00 7.36
N TYR A 64 3.52 -2.76 8.07
CA TYR A 64 2.23 -3.36 7.74
C TYR A 64 1.77 -2.94 6.33
N GLY A 65 1.86 -1.64 6.01
CA GLY A 65 1.51 -1.12 4.68
C GLY A 65 2.36 -1.72 3.55
N LYS A 66 3.67 -1.84 3.75
CA LYS A 66 4.56 -2.51 2.78
C LYS A 66 4.16 -3.96 2.54
N THR A 67 3.85 -4.69 3.60
CA THR A 67 3.44 -6.10 3.52
C THR A 67 2.11 -6.25 2.79
N PHE A 68 1.12 -5.41 3.14
CA PHE A 68 -0.17 -5.40 2.47
C PHE A 68 -0.03 -5.13 0.98
N MET A 69 0.68 -4.06 0.59
CA MET A 69 0.85 -3.69 -0.81
C MET A 69 1.61 -4.76 -1.60
N LYS A 70 2.61 -5.40 -0.97
CA LYS A 70 3.32 -6.53 -1.58
C LYS A 70 2.37 -7.67 -1.93
N ASN A 71 1.51 -8.06 -1.00
CA ASN A 71 0.54 -9.14 -1.22
C ASN A 71 -0.49 -8.75 -2.29
N LEU A 72 -1.04 -7.53 -2.21
CA LEU A 72 -2.02 -7.02 -3.18
C LEU A 72 -1.47 -7.02 -4.61
N LEU A 73 -0.26 -6.50 -4.79
CA LEU A 73 0.40 -6.45 -6.10
C LEU A 73 0.78 -7.84 -6.60
N GLN A 74 1.27 -8.73 -5.72
CA GLN A 74 1.55 -10.11 -6.08
C GLN A 74 0.29 -10.84 -6.58
N GLU A 75 -0.85 -10.65 -5.91
CA GLU A 75 -2.13 -11.20 -6.37
C GLU A 75 -2.58 -10.61 -7.71
N ALA A 76 -2.41 -9.30 -7.91
CA ALA A 76 -2.73 -8.64 -9.18
C ALA A 76 -1.89 -9.22 -10.34
N LEU A 77 -0.58 -9.40 -10.13
CA LEU A 77 0.32 -10.02 -11.11
C LEU A 77 -0.07 -11.48 -11.39
N ASN A 78 -0.41 -12.24 -10.35
CA ASN A 78 -0.85 -13.63 -10.51
C ASN A 78 -2.15 -13.72 -11.31
N ARG A 79 -3.08 -12.77 -11.13
CA ARG A 79 -4.31 -12.70 -11.92
C ARG A 79 -4.02 -12.37 -13.39
N GLN A 80 -3.14 -11.41 -13.65
CA GLN A 80 -2.74 -11.05 -15.00
C GLN A 80 -2.13 -12.25 -15.75
N ALA A 81 -1.19 -12.96 -15.12
CA ALA A 81 -0.56 -14.14 -15.71
C ALA A 81 -1.55 -15.25 -16.08
N ARG A 82 -2.62 -15.44 -15.28
CA ARG A 82 -3.69 -16.39 -15.59
C ARG A 82 -4.50 -15.97 -16.81
N VAL A 83 -4.83 -14.68 -16.93
CA VAL A 83 -5.56 -14.14 -18.08
C VAL A 83 -4.73 -14.25 -19.36
N ASP A 84 -3.42 -13.99 -19.28
CA ASP A 84 -2.55 -14.10 -20.45
C ASP A 84 -2.39 -15.56 -20.90
N SER A 85 -2.38 -16.51 -19.97
CA SER A 85 -2.29 -17.95 -20.29
C SER A 85 -3.55 -18.54 -20.94
N THR A 86 -4.70 -17.85 -20.89
CA THR A 86 -5.97 -18.33 -21.46
C THR A 86 -6.35 -17.65 -22.78
N LYS A 87 -5.51 -16.74 -23.29
CA LYS A 87 -5.74 -16.09 -24.58
C LYS A 87 -5.30 -17.04 -25.71
N PRO A 88 -6.22 -17.53 -26.57
CA PRO A 88 -5.79 -18.34 -27.71
C PRO A 88 -4.95 -17.48 -28.67
N GLU A 89 -3.83 -18.01 -29.14
CA GLU A 89 -3.09 -17.44 -30.27
C GLU A 89 -4.06 -17.33 -31.46
N ALA A 90 -4.23 -16.10 -31.96
CA ALA A 90 -5.09 -15.79 -33.10
C ALA A 90 -4.39 -16.10 -34.42
#